data_AF-A0A2V9HZ71-F1
#
_entry.id   AF-A0A2V9HZ71-F1
#
_cell.length_a   1.000
_cell.length_b   1.000
_cell.length_c   1.000
_cell.angle_alpha   90.00
_cell.angle_beta   90.00
_cell.angle_gamma   90.00
#
_symmetry.space_group_name_H-M   'P 1'
#
loop_
_entity.id
_entity.type
_entity.pdbx_description
1 polymer ?
#
loop_
_entity_poly.entity_id
_entity_poly.type
_entity_poly.pdbx_seq_one_letter_code
_entity_poly.pdbx_strand_id
1 'polypeptide(L)'
;MALAPDMVVIGTYYGHGVGFPPPDAPPPPDAHGMEDLLASLSIPRFIMDLRELRGSGPLHEWFQLAHATGQDAYTIVPLKAYDAILFIDTITPSPAPQKR
;
A
#
# COMPACT_ATOMS: atom_id res chain seq x y z
N MET A 1 3.06 -19.72 -19.68
CA MET A 1 3.55 -18.33 -19.64
C MET A 1 4.68 -18.28 -18.63
N ALA A 2 5.89 -17.93 -19.07
CA ALA A 2 7.13 -18.06 -18.29
C ALA A 2 7.67 -16.69 -17.85
N LEU A 3 6.84 -15.90 -17.18
CA LEU A 3 7.25 -14.66 -16.49
C LEU A 3 7.04 -14.77 -14.97
N ALA A 4 6.23 -15.72 -14.50
CA ALA A 4 5.82 -15.79 -13.11
C ALA A 4 6.96 -15.91 -12.08
N PRO A 5 8.05 -16.69 -12.30
CA PRO A 5 9.13 -16.75 -11.32
C PRO A 5 10.11 -15.57 -11.39
N ASP A 6 10.11 -14.80 -12.48
CA ASP A 6 11.07 -13.70 -12.73
C ASP A 6 10.45 -12.31 -12.52
N MET A 7 9.16 -12.25 -12.20
CA MET A 7 8.41 -11.02 -11.97
C MET A 7 8.19 -10.81 -10.48
N VAL A 8 8.44 -9.58 -10.02
CA VAL A 8 8.17 -9.15 -8.64
C VAL A 8 7.23 -7.96 -8.69
N VAL A 9 6.16 -8.01 -7.90
CA VAL A 9 5.15 -6.94 -7.79
C VAL A 9 5.29 -6.24 -6.45
N ILE A 10 5.54 -4.93 -6.48
CA ILE A 10 5.67 -4.09 -5.28
C ILE A 10 4.46 -3.16 -5.21
N GLY A 11 3.61 -3.37 -4.21
CA GLY A 11 2.51 -2.45 -3.87
C GLY A 11 3.07 -1.18 -3.22
N THR A 12 2.51 -0.02 -3.54
CA THR A 12 2.92 1.26 -2.92
C THR A 12 1.76 1.86 -2.14
N TYR A 13 2.02 2.20 -0.89
CA TYR A 13 1.05 2.82 0.02
C TYR A 13 1.64 4.08 0.64
N TYR A 14 0.76 5.00 1.03
CA TYR A 14 1.13 6.20 1.78
C TYR A 14 0.12 6.50 2.88
N GLY A 15 0.57 7.11 3.98
CA GLY A 15 -0.31 7.49 5.09
C GLY A 15 -1.02 8.82 4.83
N HIS A 16 -0.25 9.85 4.46
CA HIS A 16 -0.70 11.23 4.36
C HIS A 16 -0.21 11.91 3.08
N GLY A 17 -1.13 12.58 2.39
CA GLY A 17 -0.81 13.50 1.30
C GLY A 17 -0.82 14.94 1.78
N VAL A 18 0.29 15.67 1.63
CA VAL A 18 0.38 17.10 1.97
C VAL A 18 0.49 17.93 0.70
N GLY A 19 -0.39 18.92 0.53
CA GLY A 19 -0.40 19.82 -0.62
C GLY A 19 -1.13 19.27 -1.86
N PHE A 20 -1.88 18.16 -1.72
CA PHE A 20 -2.77 17.64 -2.74
C PHE A 20 -4.13 18.35 -2.70
N PRO A 21 -4.86 18.44 -3.83
CA PRO A 21 -6.24 18.88 -3.82
C PRO A 21 -7.11 17.93 -2.97
N PRO A 22 -8.21 18.42 -2.38
CA PRO A 22 -9.14 17.56 -1.65
C PRO A 22 -9.73 16.48 -2.59
N PRO A 23 -10.01 15.27 -2.08
CA PRO A 23 -10.57 14.19 -2.89
C PRO A 23 -11.97 14.54 -3.38
N ASP A 24 -12.29 14.09 -4.60
CA ASP A 24 -13.60 14.33 -5.25
C ASP A 24 -14.75 13.55 -4.59
N ALA A 25 -14.43 12.49 -3.82
CA ALA A 25 -15.38 11.65 -3.10
C ALA A 25 -14.88 11.38 -1.67
N PRO A 26 -15.79 11.19 -0.70
CA PRO A 26 -15.41 10.76 0.64
C PRO A 26 -14.84 9.33 0.60
N PRO A 27 -13.83 9.03 1.43
CA PRO A 27 -13.25 7.69 1.49
C PRO A 27 -14.30 6.66 1.97
N PRO A 28 -14.24 5.41 1.48
CA PRO A 28 -15.05 4.33 2.04
C PRO A 28 -14.83 4.15 3.55
N PRO A 29 -15.80 3.58 4.31
CA PRO A 29 -15.72 3.45 5.77
C PRO A 29 -14.46 2.73 6.29
N ASP A 30 -13.92 1.80 5.49
CA ASP A 30 -12.73 1.01 5.81
C ASP A 30 -11.53 1.35 4.90
N ALA A 31 -11.58 2.49 4.22
CA ALA A 31 -10.60 2.91 3.20
C ALA A 31 -9.14 2.87 3.67
N HIS A 32 -8.93 3.08 4.97
CA HIS A 32 -7.62 3.30 5.57
C HIS A 32 -7.09 2.07 6.32
N GLY A 33 -7.75 0.91 6.25
CA GLY A 33 -7.32 -0.26 7.03
C GLY A 33 -5.88 -0.68 6.76
N MET A 34 -5.41 -0.55 5.51
CA MET A 34 -4.03 -0.83 5.13
C MET A 34 -3.07 0.27 5.57
N GLU A 35 -3.41 1.52 5.26
CA GLU A 35 -2.59 2.69 5.56
C GLU A 35 -2.42 2.86 7.07
N ASP A 36 -3.48 2.67 7.85
CA ASP A 36 -3.47 2.72 9.32
C ASP A 36 -2.60 1.62 9.92
N LEU A 37 -2.71 0.38 9.41
CA LEU A 37 -1.86 -0.72 9.84
C LEU A 37 -0.38 -0.42 9.57
N LEU A 38 -0.05 0.03 8.36
CA LEU A 38 1.34 0.31 7.97
C LEU A 38 1.90 1.52 8.73
N ALA A 39 1.09 2.56 8.96
CA ALA A 39 1.46 3.73 9.76
C ALA A 39 1.69 3.38 11.24
N SER A 40 0.99 2.37 11.77
CA SER A 40 1.15 1.94 13.18
C SER A 40 2.59 1.53 13.55
N LEU A 41 3.40 1.15 12.56
CA LEU A 41 4.81 0.79 12.77
C LEU A 41 5.68 1.99 13.16
N SER A 42 5.21 3.23 13.00
CA SER A 42 5.95 4.46 13.33
C SER A 42 7.31 4.59 12.61
N ILE A 43 7.47 3.88 11.49
CA ILE A 43 8.65 3.96 10.62
C ILE A 43 8.26 4.78 9.38
N PRO A 44 8.86 5.95 9.14
CA PRO A 44 8.39 6.87 8.10
C PRO A 44 8.43 6.29 6.68
N ARG A 45 9.39 5.40 6.39
CA ARG A 45 9.57 4.78 5.07
C ARG A 45 10.16 3.39 5.26
N PHE A 46 9.52 2.38 4.69
CA PHE A 46 10.03 1.01 4.74
C PHE A 46 9.55 0.17 3.57
N ILE A 47 10.26 -0.93 3.34
CA ILE A 47 9.81 -2.01 2.46
C ILE A 47 9.55 -3.23 3.35
N MET A 48 8.40 -3.86 3.17
CA MET A 48 8.04 -5.12 3.80
C MET A 48 8.00 -6.21 2.74
N ASP A 49 8.87 -7.20 2.85
CA ASP A 49 8.81 -8.40 2.01
C ASP A 49 7.70 -9.32 2.54
N LEU A 50 6.65 -9.52 1.75
CA LEU A 50 5.51 -10.35 2.15
C LEU A 50 5.81 -11.84 1.99
N ARG A 51 6.81 -12.22 1.21
CA ARG A 51 7.22 -13.63 1.00
C ARG A 51 7.93 -14.19 2.24
N GLU A 52 8.54 -13.31 3.03
CA GLU A 52 9.22 -13.64 4.28
C GLU A 52 8.27 -13.62 5.50
N LEU A 53 6.99 -13.27 5.30
CA LEU A 53 6.00 -13.42 6.37
C LEU A 53 5.86 -14.89 6.71
N ARG A 54 5.98 -15.20 8.01
CA ARG A 54 5.67 -16.54 8.50
C ARG A 54 4.27 -16.92 8.02
N GLY A 55 4.10 -18.15 7.52
CA GLY A 55 2.83 -18.65 6.98
C GLY A 55 1.66 -18.74 7.98
N SER A 56 1.83 -18.20 9.18
CA SER A 56 0.81 -18.13 10.24
C SER A 56 1.09 -16.96 11.18
N GLY A 57 0.04 -16.50 11.88
CA GLY A 57 0.08 -15.41 12.84
C GLY A 57 -0.70 -14.17 12.37
N PRO A 58 -0.92 -13.18 13.28
CA PRO A 58 -1.93 -12.14 13.07
C PRO A 58 -1.70 -11.31 11.80
N LEU A 59 -0.43 -10.98 11.50
CA LEU A 59 -0.10 -10.18 10.32
C LEU A 59 -0.30 -10.97 9.01
N HIS A 60 0.06 -12.26 9.00
CA HIS A 60 -0.15 -13.11 7.84
C HIS A 60 -1.65 -13.33 7.58
N GLU A 61 -2.41 -13.64 8.62
CA GLU A 61 -3.87 -13.80 8.56
C GLU A 61 -4.56 -12.51 8.09
N TRP A 62 -4.12 -11.36 8.59
CA TRP A 62 -4.64 -10.07 8.14
C TRP A 62 -4.38 -9.86 6.64
N PHE A 63 -3.15 -10.09 6.15
CA PHE A 63 -2.82 -9.92 4.73
C PHE A 63 -3.44 -10.98 3.79
N GLN A 64 -4.08 -12.04 4.32
CA GLN A 64 -4.89 -12.98 3.53
C GLN A 64 -6.31 -12.48 3.24
N LEU A 65 -6.77 -11.46 3.96
CA LEU A 65 -8.11 -10.88 3.79
C LEU A 65 -8.10 -9.79 2.71
N ALA A 66 -9.30 -9.49 2.20
CA ALA A 66 -9.49 -8.41 1.25
C ALA A 66 -9.61 -7.07 1.99
N HIS A 67 -8.78 -6.09 1.63
CA HIS A 67 -8.74 -4.76 2.23
C HIS A 67 -8.96 -3.69 1.18
N ALA A 68 -9.66 -2.62 1.56
CA ALA A 68 -9.71 -1.41 0.75
C ALA A 68 -8.30 -0.83 0.59
N THR A 69 -8.06 -0.12 -0.52
CA THR A 69 -6.77 0.50 -0.81
C THR A 69 -6.97 1.96 -1.18
N GLY A 70 -6.35 2.86 -0.41
CA GLY A 70 -6.36 4.28 -0.69
C GLY A 70 -7.76 4.88 -0.75
N GLN A 71 -8.12 5.46 -1.90
CA GLN A 71 -9.42 6.11 -2.11
C GLN A 71 -10.36 5.28 -3.01
N ASP A 72 -9.92 4.10 -3.45
CA ASP A 72 -10.70 3.27 -4.36
C ASP A 72 -11.69 2.39 -3.60
N ALA A 73 -12.88 2.19 -4.18
CA ALA A 73 -13.90 1.30 -3.63
C ALA A 73 -13.59 -0.19 -3.79
N TYR A 74 -12.47 -0.53 -4.44
CA TYR A 74 -12.05 -1.90 -4.68
C TYR A 74 -11.21 -2.42 -3.53
N THR A 75 -11.40 -3.70 -3.21
CA THR A 75 -10.58 -4.40 -2.22
C THR A 75 -9.58 -5.31 -2.91
N ILE A 76 -8.41 -5.49 -2.29
CA ILE A 76 -7.39 -6.43 -2.76
C ILE A 76 -7.03 -7.41 -1.65
N VAL A 77 -6.55 -8.59 -2.01
CA VAL A 77 -5.91 -9.51 -1.06
C VAL A 77 -4.39 -9.33 -1.17
N PRO A 78 -3.70 -8.70 -0.20
CA PRO A 78 -2.30 -8.30 -0.31
C PRO A 78 -1.35 -9.45 -0.64
N LEU A 79 -1.47 -10.60 0.03
CA LEU A 79 -0.61 -11.77 -0.24
C LEU A 79 -0.84 -12.40 -1.63
N LYS A 80 -1.93 -12.06 -2.32
CA LYS A 80 -2.17 -12.49 -3.71
C LYS A 80 -1.76 -11.44 -4.73
N ALA A 81 -1.70 -10.18 -4.32
CA ALA A 81 -1.47 -9.04 -5.21
C ALA A 81 0.00 -8.64 -5.28
N TYR A 82 0.74 -8.76 -4.17
CA TYR A 82 2.09 -8.22 -4.04
C TYR A 82 3.07 -9.23 -3.44
N ASP A 83 4.32 -9.14 -3.88
CA ASP A 83 5.47 -9.80 -3.25
C ASP A 83 6.05 -8.96 -2.11
N ALA A 84 5.97 -7.65 -2.23
CA ALA A 84 6.43 -6.70 -1.23
C ALA A 84 5.58 -5.43 -1.21
N ILE A 85 5.62 -4.70 -0.11
CA ILE A 85 4.97 -3.40 0.07
C ILE A 85 6.02 -2.34 0.35
N LEU A 86 5.99 -1.25 -0.42
CA LEU A 86 6.65 0.01 -0.09
C LEU A 86 5.64 0.93 0.61
N PHE A 87 6.00 1.39 1.80
CA PHE A 87 5.22 2.40 2.52
C PHE A 87 6.01 3.70 2.65
N ILE A 88 5.32 4.83 2.42
CA ILE A 88 5.83 6.18 2.63
C ILE A 88 4.80 6.95 3.45
N ASP A 89 5.12 7.28 4.69
CA ASP A 89 4.19 7.94 5.60
C ASP A 89 3.64 9.24 5.03
N THR A 90 4.49 10.14 4.55
CA THR A 90 4.08 11.43 3.99
C THR A 90 4.57 11.61 2.55
N ILE A 91 3.64 11.86 1.62
CA ILE A 91 3.93 12.22 0.23
C ILE A 91 3.56 13.68 -0.07
N THR A 92 4.22 14.24 -1.09
CA THR A 92 3.95 15.59 -1.60
C THR A 92 3.82 15.55 -3.13
N PRO A 93 3.18 16.54 -3.77
CA PRO A 93 3.09 16.62 -5.22
C PRO A 93 4.47 16.57 -5.88
N SER A 94 4.56 15.82 -6.98
CA SER A 94 5.76 15.85 -7.82
C SER A 94 6.00 17.26 -8.35
N PRO A 95 7.26 17.73 -8.43
CA PRO A 95 7.57 19.01 -9.05
C PRO A 95 7.02 19.09 -10.48
N ALA A 96 6.56 20.28 -10.89
CA ALA A 96 6.10 20.49 -12.26
C ALA A 96 7.22 20.11 -13.25
N PRO A 97 6.90 19.44 -14.38
CA PRO A 97 7.89 19.10 -15.38
C PRO A 97 8.63 20.36 -15.85
N GLN A 98 9.95 20.39 -15.72
CA GLN A 98 10.76 21.45 -16.31
C GLN A 98 10.85 21.20 -17.81
N LYS A 99 10.37 22.15 -18.63
CA LYS A 99 10.68 22.16 -20.07
C LYS A 99 12.19 22.37 -20.20
N ARG A 100 12.90 21.32 -20.60
CA ARG A 100 14.29 21.40 -21.06
C ARG A 100 14.32 21.71 -22.54
#